data_AF-A0A814NCI3-F1
#
_entry.id   AF-A0A814NCI3-F1
#
_cell.length_a   1.000
_cell.length_b   1.000
_cell.length_c   1.000
_cell.angle_alpha   90.00
_cell.angle_beta   90.00
_cell.angle_gamma   90.00
#
_symmetry.space_group_name_H-M   'P 1'
#
loop_
_entity.id
_entity.type
_entity.pdbx_description
1 polymer ?
#
loop_
_entity_poly.entity_id
_entity_poly.type
_entity_poly.pdbx_seq_one_letter_code
_entity_poly.pdbx_strand_id
1 'polypeptide(L)'
;MSFEVEIIKDKILSKSEVTLAEDFCELCQPLKDLTEILSSRNYVSVSMIFPAIYTLIFHELDQIQLRTVQISNLRDELIKSLRGRFSHIFNDNFYVAATFLSFKYRNLSFIKDECSKEVYLNKAKNYVIKLNGKLNEKLENSQSISSTQQSNISVTQRCSSDTQDNTPLVKVSKQGRRLFNKRNK
;
A
#
# COMPACT_ATOMS: atom_id res chain seq x y z
N MET A 1 32.79 37.10 42.36
CA MET A 1 31.61 36.63 41.62
C MET A 1 31.78 36.99 40.15
N SER A 2 32.70 36.33 39.45
CA SER A 2 33.07 36.65 38.06
C SER A 2 33.11 35.42 37.15
N PHE A 3 32.97 34.21 37.72
CA PHE A 3 33.02 32.95 36.97
C PHE A 3 31.69 32.52 36.35
N GLU A 4 30.55 33.00 36.85
CA GLU A 4 29.23 32.59 36.32
C GLU A 4 28.82 33.34 35.05
N VAL A 5 29.41 34.51 34.77
CA VAL A 5 29.05 35.33 33.59
C VAL A 5 29.77 34.85 32.32
N GLU A 6 30.96 34.24 32.45
CA GLU A 6 31.71 33.69 31.31
C GLU A 6 31.06 32.42 30.75
N ILE A 7 30.50 31.56 31.61
CA ILE A 7 29.85 30.30 31.21
C ILE A 7 28.56 30.53 30.41
N ILE A 8 27.90 31.69 30.57
CA ILE A 8 26.65 32.01 29.87
C ILE A 8 26.93 32.52 28.44
N LYS A 9 28.08 33.15 28.18
CA LYS A 9 28.45 33.60 26.82
C LYS A 9 28.72 32.45 25.87
N ASP A 10 29.22 31.32 26.38
CA ASP A 10 29.46 30.09 25.60
C ASP A 10 28.19 29.26 25.33
N LYS A 11 27.03 29.69 25.86
CA LYS A 11 25.74 28.99 25.73
C LYS A 11 24.77 29.60 24.72
N ILE A 12 25.14 30.73 24.11
CA ILE A 12 24.30 31.41 23.13
C ILE A 12 24.76 30.95 21.74
N LEU A 13 23.90 30.20 21.05
CA LEU A 13 24.13 29.80 19.66
C LEU A 13 24.40 31.06 18.81
N SER A 14 25.41 30.99 17.97
CA SER A 14 25.64 31.98 16.95
C SER A 14 24.44 32.04 16.00
N LYS A 15 24.23 33.21 15.37
CA LYS A 15 23.16 33.38 14.38
C LYS A 15 23.22 32.33 13.26
N SER A 16 24.43 31.95 12.84
CA SER A 16 24.66 30.89 11.84
C SER A 16 24.21 29.52 12.32
N GLU A 17 24.46 29.18 13.59
CA GLU A 17 24.04 27.91 14.17
C GLU A 17 22.52 27.85 14.32
N VAL A 18 21.88 28.96 14.69
CA VAL A 18 20.42 29.07 14.73
C VAL A 18 19.82 28.84 13.34
N THR A 19 20.32 29.53 12.31
CA THR A 19 19.84 29.34 10.92
C THR A 19 20.04 27.89 10.45
N LEU A 20 21.17 27.27 10.77
CA LEU A 20 21.45 25.88 10.43
C LEU A 20 20.46 24.93 11.11
N ALA A 21 20.16 25.16 12.40
CA ALA A 21 19.19 24.37 13.14
C ALA A 21 17.76 24.53 12.58
N GLU A 22 17.36 25.75 12.24
CA GLU A 22 16.07 26.02 11.60
C GLU A 22 15.95 25.29 10.25
N ASP A 23 16.94 25.41 9.37
CA ASP A 23 16.99 24.72 8.08
C ASP A 23 16.93 23.18 8.26
N PHE A 24 17.62 22.65 9.27
CA PHE A 24 17.57 21.24 9.58
C PHE A 24 16.18 20.79 10.04
N CYS A 25 15.51 21.59 10.89
CA CYS A 25 14.13 21.33 11.29
C CYS A 25 13.18 21.37 10.08
N GLU A 26 13.34 22.33 9.16
CA GLU A 26 12.56 22.39 7.91
C GLU A 26 12.77 21.14 7.06
N LEU A 27 14.02 20.67 6.91
CA LEU A 27 14.33 19.44 6.19
C LEU A 27 13.69 18.19 6.83
N CYS A 28 13.61 18.14 8.15
CA CYS A 28 13.01 17.01 8.87
C CYS A 28 11.47 17.00 8.83
N GLN A 29 10.83 18.14 8.57
CA GLN A 29 9.38 18.28 8.69
C GLN A 29 8.59 17.33 7.75
N PRO A 30 8.92 17.19 6.45
CA PRO A 30 8.23 16.23 5.57
C PRO A 30 8.40 14.76 6.00
N LEU A 31 9.55 14.41 6.58
CA LEU A 31 9.78 13.05 7.09
C LEU A 31 8.90 12.75 8.29
N LYS A 32 8.74 13.73 9.19
CA LYS A 32 7.84 13.64 10.34
C LYS A 32 6.41 13.44 9.87
N ASP A 33 5.94 14.29 8.95
CA ASP A 33 4.56 14.26 8.45
C ASP A 33 4.25 12.93 7.76
N LEU A 34 5.17 12.43 6.92
CA LEU A 34 5.05 11.10 6.32
C LEU A 34 5.00 10.00 7.37
N THR A 35 5.87 10.05 8.38
CA THR A 35 5.93 9.01 9.42
C THR A 35 4.66 8.99 10.26
N GLU A 36 4.09 10.15 10.58
CA GLU A 36 2.83 10.28 11.31
C GLU A 36 1.67 9.68 10.50
N ILE A 37 1.60 9.97 9.21
CA ILE A 37 0.63 9.38 8.28
C ILE A 37 0.76 7.85 8.24
N LEU A 38 1.98 7.34 8.05
CA LEU A 38 2.24 5.89 7.91
C LEU A 38 2.16 5.13 9.24
N SER A 39 2.26 5.82 10.37
CA SER A 39 2.11 5.24 11.71
C SER A 39 0.70 5.40 12.27
N SER A 40 -0.19 6.08 11.53
CA SER A 40 -1.56 6.30 11.96
C SER A 40 -2.32 4.96 12.08
N ARG A 41 -3.13 4.83 13.14
CA ARG A 41 -3.92 3.62 13.39
C ARG A 41 -5.06 3.42 12.38
N ASN A 42 -5.37 4.44 11.59
CA ASN A 42 -6.50 4.45 10.68
C ASN A 42 -6.02 4.26 9.24
N TYR A 43 -6.06 3.02 8.76
CA TYR A 43 -6.04 2.65 7.34
C TYR A 43 -4.82 3.11 6.50
N VAL A 44 -3.62 2.79 6.95
CA VAL A 44 -2.46 2.75 6.04
C VAL A 44 -2.61 1.53 5.14
N SER A 45 -3.14 1.77 3.94
CA SER A 45 -3.26 0.72 2.91
C SER A 45 -2.04 0.73 2.00
N VAL A 46 -1.73 -0.42 1.40
CA VAL A 46 -0.66 -0.55 0.40
C VAL A 46 -0.81 0.46 -0.74
N SER A 47 -2.05 0.85 -1.08
CA SER A 47 -2.35 1.84 -2.11
C SER A 47 -1.85 3.27 -1.80
N MET A 48 -1.47 3.55 -0.55
CA MET A 48 -0.96 4.85 -0.11
C MET A 48 0.57 4.92 -0.13
N ILE A 49 1.26 3.78 -0.10
CA ILE A 49 2.72 3.70 0.03
C ILE A 49 3.41 4.39 -1.15
N PHE A 50 3.04 4.03 -2.38
CA PHE A 50 3.65 4.60 -3.58
C PHE A 50 3.40 6.12 -3.71
N PRO A 51 2.17 6.64 -3.57
CA PRO A 51 1.92 8.08 -3.55
C PRO A 51 2.75 8.82 -2.51
N ALA A 52 2.75 8.34 -1.27
CA ALA A 52 3.36 9.04 -0.16
C ALA A 52 4.90 9.15 -0.34
N ILE A 53 5.54 8.06 -0.75
CA ILE A 53 7.00 8.04 -0.98
C ILE A 53 7.37 8.80 -2.25
N TYR A 54 6.56 8.71 -3.31
CA TYR A 54 6.79 9.48 -4.53
C TYR A 54 6.73 10.98 -4.25
N THR A 55 5.67 11.44 -3.56
CA THR A 55 5.49 12.85 -3.21
C THR A 55 6.60 13.36 -2.32
N LEU A 56 7.03 12.60 -1.30
CA LEU A 56 8.15 13.00 -0.45
C LEU A 56 9.44 13.24 -1.27
N ILE A 57 9.82 12.28 -2.11
CA ILE A 57 11.13 12.26 -2.79
C ILE A 57 11.18 13.22 -3.99
N PHE A 58 10.10 13.33 -4.76
CA PHE A 58 10.08 14.07 -6.02
C PHE A 58 9.37 15.42 -5.91
N HIS A 59 8.83 15.76 -4.75
CA HIS A 59 8.13 17.02 -4.56
C HIS A 59 8.46 17.69 -3.22
N GLU A 60 8.14 17.08 -2.08
CA GLU A 60 8.25 17.78 -0.79
C GLU A 60 9.70 18.14 -0.44
N LEU A 61 10.62 17.18 -0.52
CA LEU A 61 12.03 17.44 -0.19
C LEU A 61 12.68 18.40 -1.19
N ASP A 62 12.37 18.27 -2.49
CA ASP A 62 13.00 19.05 -3.55
C ASP A 62 12.61 20.54 -3.53
N GLN A 63 11.43 20.85 -2.98
CA GLN A 63 10.88 22.22 -2.92
C GLN A 63 11.28 23.00 -1.66
N ILE A 64 11.98 22.38 -0.69
CA ILE A 64 12.43 23.06 0.52
C ILE A 64 13.49 24.11 0.16
N GLN A 65 13.24 25.35 0.57
CA GLN A 65 14.13 26.49 0.36
C GLN A 65 15.08 26.63 1.55
N LEU A 66 16.25 26.00 1.45
CA LEU A 66 17.26 26.00 2.50
C LEU A 66 18.22 27.17 2.33
N ARG A 67 18.59 27.81 3.45
CA ARG A 67 19.47 29.00 3.47
C ARG A 67 20.94 28.60 3.54
N THR A 68 21.24 27.44 4.11
CA THR A 68 22.59 26.95 4.37
C THR A 68 23.01 25.84 3.41
N VAL A 69 24.22 25.96 2.87
CA VAL A 69 24.77 24.99 1.90
C VAL A 69 24.94 23.61 2.53
N GLN A 70 25.30 23.54 3.82
CA GLN A 70 25.45 22.26 4.53
C GLN A 70 24.15 21.45 4.52
N ILE A 71 23.01 22.11 4.79
CA ILE A 71 21.71 21.42 4.83
C ILE A 71 21.21 21.11 3.43
N SER A 72 21.49 21.96 2.43
CA SER A 72 21.22 21.66 1.02
C SER A 72 21.94 20.39 0.55
N ASN A 73 23.24 20.26 0.87
CA ASN A 73 24.01 19.05 0.55
C ASN A 73 23.44 17.81 1.28
N LEU A 74 23.03 17.97 2.54
CA LEU A 74 22.40 16.90 3.31
C LEU A 74 21.07 16.47 2.69
N ARG A 75 20.26 17.41 2.22
CA ARG A 75 19.00 17.14 1.51
C ARG A 75 19.25 16.30 0.26
N ASP A 76 20.25 16.65 -0.54
CA ASP A 76 20.53 15.95 -1.80
C ASP A 76 21.02 14.51 -1.53
N GLU A 77 21.88 14.30 -0.54
CA GLU A 77 22.29 12.96 -0.08
C GLU A 77 21.13 12.17 0.54
N LEU A 78 20.24 12.83 1.29
CA LEU A 78 19.03 12.22 1.82
C LEU A 78 18.11 11.74 0.69
N ILE A 79 17.82 12.59 -0.31
CA ILE A 79 16.99 12.23 -1.47
C ILE A 79 17.60 11.03 -2.20
N LYS A 80 18.91 11.04 -2.44
CA LYS A 80 19.63 9.93 -3.08
C LYS A 80 19.51 8.64 -2.27
N SER A 81 19.72 8.71 -0.96
CA SER A 81 19.58 7.57 -0.05
C SER A 81 18.16 7.00 -0.04
N LEU A 82 17.14 7.87 0.03
CA LEU A 82 15.74 7.46 -0.01
C LEU A 82 15.36 6.82 -1.34
N ARG A 83 15.82 7.37 -2.47
CA ARG A 83 15.62 6.77 -3.81
C ARG A 83 16.20 5.36 -3.88
N GLY A 84 17.41 5.17 -3.35
CA GLY A 84 18.03 3.84 -3.26
C GLY A 84 17.20 2.88 -2.39
N ARG A 85 16.87 3.30 -1.18
CA ARG A 85 16.14 2.50 -0.18
C ARG A 85 14.75 2.09 -0.67
N PHE A 86 14.04 2.97 -1.36
CA PHE A 86 12.67 2.74 -1.83
C PHE A 86 12.58 2.37 -3.32
N SER A 87 13.72 2.07 -3.98
CA SER A 87 13.76 1.65 -5.38
C SER A 87 12.79 0.50 -5.71
N HIS A 88 12.66 -0.47 -4.81
CA HIS A 88 11.73 -1.60 -4.96
C HIS A 88 10.26 -1.18 -5.08
N ILE A 89 9.85 -0.07 -4.45
CA ILE A 89 8.47 0.44 -4.51
C ILE A 89 8.16 1.02 -5.88
N PHE A 90 9.15 1.61 -6.55
CA PHE A 90 9.01 2.17 -7.90
C PHE A 90 9.15 1.11 -9.01
N ASN A 91 9.91 0.06 -8.73
CA ASN A 91 10.20 -1.01 -9.69
C ASN A 91 9.16 -2.14 -9.65
N ASP A 92 8.58 -2.42 -8.49
CA ASP A 92 7.54 -3.42 -8.37
C ASP A 92 6.17 -2.85 -8.78
N ASN A 93 5.64 -3.39 -9.87
CA ASN A 93 4.34 -3.01 -10.42
C ASN A 93 3.18 -3.26 -9.43
N PHE A 94 3.36 -4.09 -8.41
CA PHE A 94 2.37 -4.35 -7.37
C PHE A 94 1.93 -3.06 -6.66
N TYR A 95 2.87 -2.22 -6.21
CA TYR A 95 2.53 -0.99 -5.49
C TYR A 95 1.82 0.03 -6.39
N VAL A 96 2.26 0.13 -7.64
CA VAL A 96 1.65 1.02 -8.64
C VAL A 96 0.22 0.54 -8.97
N ALA A 97 0.03 -0.76 -9.13
CA ALA A 97 -1.29 -1.34 -9.37
C ALA A 97 -2.23 -1.20 -8.17
N ALA A 98 -1.75 -1.45 -6.94
CA ALA A 98 -2.53 -1.25 -5.72
C ALA A 98 -3.00 0.20 -5.59
N THR A 99 -2.13 1.15 -5.92
CA THR A 99 -2.43 2.59 -5.96
C THR A 99 -3.50 2.89 -7.01
N PHE A 100 -3.32 2.40 -8.23
CA PHE A 100 -4.24 2.61 -9.35
C PHE A 100 -5.66 2.05 -9.09
N LEU A 101 -5.76 0.90 -8.41
CA LEU A 101 -7.04 0.29 -8.07
C LEU A 101 -7.82 1.10 -7.02
N SER A 102 -7.12 1.84 -6.15
CA SER A 102 -7.73 2.73 -5.18
C SER A 102 -8.38 3.93 -5.85
N PHE A 103 -9.67 4.14 -5.63
CA PHE A 103 -10.42 5.26 -6.21
C PHE A 103 -9.76 6.62 -5.92
N LYS A 104 -9.19 6.78 -4.72
CA LYS A 104 -8.52 8.00 -4.28
C LYS A 104 -7.32 8.38 -5.16
N TYR A 105 -6.61 7.40 -5.71
CA TYR A 105 -5.34 7.62 -6.41
C TYR A 105 -5.38 7.16 -7.88
N ARG A 106 -6.53 6.74 -8.39
CA ARG A 106 -6.68 6.12 -9.73
C ARG A 106 -6.09 6.95 -10.86
N ASN A 107 -6.18 8.27 -10.78
CA ASN A 107 -5.69 9.19 -11.82
C ASN A 107 -4.23 9.60 -11.64
N LEU A 108 -3.55 9.08 -10.61
CA LEU A 108 -2.16 9.40 -10.24
C LEU A 108 -1.88 10.92 -10.20
N SER A 109 -2.82 11.72 -9.69
CA SER A 109 -2.74 13.19 -9.67
C SER A 109 -1.60 13.76 -8.82
N PHE A 110 -0.98 12.94 -7.99
CA PHE A 110 0.21 13.30 -7.22
C PHE A 110 1.50 13.32 -8.06
N ILE A 111 1.47 12.75 -9.28
CA ILE A 111 2.56 12.82 -10.26
C ILE A 111 2.31 14.03 -11.15
N LYS A 112 3.18 15.04 -11.04
CA LYS A 112 3.07 16.29 -11.81
C LYS A 112 3.60 16.18 -13.24
N ASP A 113 4.60 15.34 -13.45
CA ASP A 113 5.14 15.08 -14.78
C ASP A 113 4.23 14.13 -15.56
N GLU A 114 3.59 14.64 -16.62
CA GLU A 114 2.63 13.87 -17.43
C GLU A 114 3.30 12.67 -18.12
N CYS A 115 4.57 12.79 -18.53
CA CYS A 115 5.33 11.68 -19.11
C CYS A 115 5.49 10.53 -18.10
N SER A 116 5.99 10.81 -16.89
CA SER A 116 6.11 9.82 -15.82
C SER A 116 4.75 9.21 -15.44
N LYS A 117 3.72 10.06 -15.36
CA LYS A 117 2.36 9.64 -15.02
C LYS A 117 1.81 8.64 -16.04
N GLU A 118 2.00 8.88 -17.33
CA GLU A 118 1.60 7.95 -18.38
C GLU A 118 2.33 6.60 -18.26
N VAL A 119 3.65 6.63 -18.00
CA VAL A 119 4.46 5.42 -17.78
C VAL A 119 3.89 4.58 -16.63
N TYR A 120 3.59 5.19 -15.49
CA TYR A 120 3.04 4.46 -14.33
C TYR A 120 1.60 3.98 -14.54
N LEU A 121 0.77 4.76 -15.24
CA LEU A 121 -0.57 4.30 -15.64
C LEU A 121 -0.52 3.06 -16.51
N ASN A 122 0.38 3.04 -17.50
CA ASN A 122 0.55 1.89 -18.39
C ASN A 122 1.09 0.67 -17.63
N LYS A 123 2.08 0.85 -16.74
CA LYS A 123 2.56 -0.21 -15.84
C LYS A 123 1.43 -0.82 -15.03
N ALA A 124 0.59 0.00 -14.40
CA ALA A 124 -0.53 -0.46 -13.58
C ALA A 124 -1.56 -1.25 -14.41
N LYS A 125 -2.00 -0.69 -15.54
CA LYS A 125 -2.97 -1.34 -16.44
C LYS A 125 -2.47 -2.71 -16.90
N ASN A 126 -1.24 -2.78 -17.39
CA ASN A 126 -0.64 -4.03 -17.88
C ASN A 126 -0.54 -5.07 -16.77
N TYR A 127 -0.19 -4.65 -15.54
CA TYR A 127 -0.11 -5.56 -14.41
C TYR A 127 -1.48 -6.13 -14.02
N VAL A 128 -2.53 -5.29 -13.97
CA VAL A 128 -3.90 -5.74 -13.68
C VAL A 128 -4.43 -6.70 -14.75
N ILE A 129 -4.22 -6.39 -16.04
CA ILE A 129 -4.61 -7.26 -17.15
C ILE A 129 -3.91 -8.62 -17.03
N LYS A 130 -2.60 -8.63 -16.76
CA LYS A 130 -1.81 -9.85 -16.58
C LYS A 130 -2.29 -10.69 -15.40
N LEU A 131 -2.67 -10.06 -14.29
CA LEU A 131 -3.22 -10.76 -13.13
C LEU A 131 -4.57 -11.41 -13.45
N ASN A 132 -5.46 -10.69 -14.13
CA ASN A 132 -6.76 -11.22 -14.53
C ASN A 132 -6.61 -12.43 -15.48
N GLY A 133 -5.71 -12.36 -16.45
CA GLY A 133 -5.44 -13.49 -17.36
C GLY A 133 -4.99 -14.75 -16.60
N LYS A 134 -4.01 -14.60 -15.69
CA LYS A 134 -3.54 -15.70 -14.83
C LYS A 134 -4.62 -16.27 -13.93
N LEU A 135 -5.54 -15.43 -13.46
CA LEU A 135 -6.61 -15.84 -12.55
C LEU A 135 -7.65 -16.66 -13.32
N ASN A 136 -7.98 -16.25 -14.54
CA ASN A 136 -8.88 -17.00 -15.44
C ASN A 136 -8.29 -18.36 -15.83
N GLU A 137 -7.01 -18.41 -16.22
CA GLU A 137 -6.32 -19.68 -16.53
C GLU A 137 -6.34 -20.67 -15.34
N LYS A 138 -6.14 -20.17 -14.12
CA LYS A 138 -6.23 -21.00 -12.90
C LYS A 138 -7.66 -21.50 -12.65
N LEU A 139 -8.67 -20.69 -12.96
CA LEU A 139 -10.07 -21.05 -12.78
C LEU A 139 -10.46 -22.18 -13.75
N GLU A 140 -10.07 -22.08 -15.01
CA GLU A 140 -10.33 -23.07 -16.05
C GLU A 140 -9.64 -24.42 -15.76
N ASN A 141 -8.39 -24.38 -15.29
CA ASN A 141 -7.65 -25.57 -14.86
C ASN A 141 -8.24 -26.23 -13.60
N SER A 142 -8.90 -25.46 -12.72
CA SER A 142 -9.51 -26.02 -11.51
C SER A 142 -10.88 -26.68 -11.79
N GLN A 143 -11.64 -26.19 -12.76
CA GLN A 143 -12.93 -26.76 -13.14
C GLN A 143 -12.80 -28.11 -13.85
N SER A 144 -11.77 -28.28 -14.67
CA SER A 144 -11.47 -29.52 -15.41
C SER A 144 -10.96 -30.68 -14.52
N ILE A 145 -10.44 -30.38 -13.32
CA ILE A 145 -10.06 -31.38 -12.32
C ILE A 145 -11.30 -31.92 -11.56
N SER A 146 -12.34 -31.11 -11.35
CA SER A 146 -13.57 -31.56 -10.67
C SER A 146 -14.43 -32.50 -11.52
N SER A 147 -14.41 -32.34 -12.85
CA SER A 147 -15.12 -33.21 -13.79
C SER A 147 -14.47 -34.60 -13.97
N THR A 148 -13.21 -34.78 -13.54
CA THR A 148 -12.50 -36.06 -13.65
C THR A 148 -12.71 -36.96 -12.42
N GLN A 149 -13.28 -36.45 -11.32
CA GLN A 149 -13.64 -37.26 -10.15
C GLN A 149 -15.08 -37.81 -10.16
N GLN A 150 -15.93 -37.43 -11.12
CA GLN A 150 -17.28 -37.99 -11.27
C GLN A 150 -17.34 -39.24 -12.17
N SER A 151 -16.25 -39.64 -12.85
CA SER A 151 -16.22 -40.81 -13.73
C SER A 151 -15.59 -42.08 -13.13
N ASN A 152 -15.14 -42.06 -11.87
CA ASN A 152 -14.49 -43.22 -11.22
C ASN A 152 -15.28 -43.83 -10.03
N ILE A 153 -16.59 -43.59 -9.92
CA ILE A 153 -17.47 -44.34 -9.01
C ILE A 153 -18.52 -45.08 -9.84
N SER A 154 -18.06 -46.02 -10.64
CA SER A 154 -18.95 -47.03 -11.25
C SER A 154 -18.22 -48.34 -11.49
N VAL A 155 -17.58 -48.88 -10.45
CA VAL A 155 -17.34 -50.32 -10.32
C VAL A 155 -17.35 -50.67 -8.84
N THR A 156 -18.44 -51.25 -8.35
CA THR A 156 -18.48 -52.51 -7.57
C THR A 156 -19.92 -52.73 -7.12
N GLN A 157 -20.66 -53.59 -7.84
CA GLN A 157 -21.97 -54.08 -7.40
C GLN A 157 -22.11 -55.57 -7.75
N ARG A 158 -22.03 -56.41 -6.71
CA ARG A 158 -22.53 -57.80 -6.52
C ARG A 158 -21.83 -58.31 -5.24
N CYS A 159 -22.46 -58.82 -4.18
CA CYS A 159 -23.69 -59.59 -4.02
C CYS A 159 -24.41 -59.28 -2.68
N SER A 160 -25.66 -59.75 -2.63
CA SER A 160 -26.68 -59.90 -1.56
C SER A 160 -26.15 -60.30 -0.16
N SER A 161 -26.87 -60.16 0.97
CA SER A 161 -28.30 -60.25 1.27
C SER A 161 -28.59 -59.83 2.73
N ASP A 162 -29.83 -59.39 2.98
CA ASP A 162 -30.65 -59.47 4.21
C ASP A 162 -30.19 -58.86 5.55
N THR A 163 -30.96 -57.90 6.08
CA THR A 163 -31.94 -58.09 7.20
C THR A 163 -32.62 -56.74 7.55
N GLN A 164 -33.92 -56.79 7.85
CA GLN A 164 -34.84 -55.69 8.20
C GLN A 164 -34.58 -55.11 9.61
N ASP A 165 -34.83 -53.80 9.82
CA ASP A 165 -35.82 -53.30 10.82
C ASP A 165 -35.89 -51.76 10.93
N ASN A 166 -37.03 -51.20 10.52
CA ASN A 166 -37.97 -50.31 11.23
C ASN A 166 -37.57 -49.00 11.99
N THR A 167 -37.95 -47.87 11.33
CA THR A 167 -38.75 -46.70 11.83
C THR A 167 -38.11 -45.59 12.74
N PRO A 168 -38.68 -44.35 12.89
CA PRO A 168 -38.43 -43.20 11.99
C PRO A 168 -38.13 -41.82 12.66
N LEU A 169 -37.88 -40.81 11.79
CA LEU A 169 -38.26 -39.38 11.89
C LEU A 169 -37.64 -38.47 12.97
N VAL A 170 -36.83 -37.48 12.54
CA VAL A 170 -37.04 -36.04 12.87
C VAL A 170 -36.55 -35.17 11.71
N LYS A 171 -37.47 -34.40 11.11
CA LYS A 171 -37.20 -33.23 10.26
C LYS A 171 -36.94 -32.02 11.15
N VAL A 172 -35.92 -31.22 10.85
CA VAL A 172 -35.89 -29.81 11.27
C VAL A 172 -35.58 -28.93 10.07
N SER A 173 -36.64 -28.27 9.58
CA SER A 173 -36.59 -27.11 8.71
C SER A 173 -36.28 -25.85 9.52
N LYS A 174 -35.45 -24.95 8.99
CA LYS A 174 -35.63 -23.50 9.22
C LYS A 174 -35.49 -22.73 7.91
N GLN A 175 -36.66 -22.32 7.42
CA GLN A 175 -36.83 -21.26 6.44
C GLN A 175 -36.34 -19.91 6.98
N GLY A 176 -35.72 -19.13 6.10
CA GLY A 176 -36.15 -17.77 5.80
C GLY A 176 -35.66 -16.63 6.70
N ARG A 177 -35.01 -15.65 6.08
CA ARG A 177 -35.55 -14.28 6.00
C ARG A 177 -34.92 -13.50 4.85
N ARG A 178 -35.81 -12.77 4.18
CA ARG A 178 -35.64 -11.96 2.98
C ARG A 178 -35.09 -10.57 3.33
N LEU A 179 -34.36 -10.00 2.36
CA LEU A 179 -34.46 -8.64 1.79
C LEU A 179 -34.86 -7.49 2.72
N PHE A 180 -34.01 -6.47 2.79
CA PHE A 180 -34.45 -5.09 2.89
C PHE A 180 -33.74 -4.22 1.85
N ASN A 181 -34.55 -3.55 1.04
CA ASN A 181 -34.18 -2.62 -0.01
C ASN A 181 -34.78 -1.24 0.33
N LYS A 182 -34.02 -0.19 0.03
CA LYS A 182 -34.40 1.24 -0.13
C LYS A 182 -35.07 2.00 1.02
N ARG A 183 -34.52 3.19 1.29
CA ARG A 183 -35.28 4.46 1.21
C ARG A 183 -34.34 5.65 0.95
N ASN A 184 -34.57 6.28 -0.21
CA ASN A 184 -34.23 7.67 -0.47
C ASN A 184 -35.17 8.57 0.33
N LYS A 185 -34.64 9.67 0.86
CA LYS A 185 -35.28 10.98 0.91
C LYS A 185 -34.18 12.04 0.95
#